data_AF-A0A8J4QMZ7-F1
#
_entry.id   AF-A0A8J4QMZ7-F1
#
_cell.length_a   1.000
_cell.length_b   1.000
_cell.length_c   1.000
_cell.angle_alpha   90.00
_cell.angle_beta   90.00
_cell.angle_gamma   90.00
#
_symmetry.space_group_name_H-M   'P 1'
#
loop_
_entity.id
_entity.type
_entity.pdbx_description
1 polymer ?
#
loop_
_entity_poly.entity_id
_entity_poly.type
_entity_poly.pdbx_seq_one_letter_code
_entity_poly.pdbx_strand_id
1 'polypeptide(L)'
;MENLTSLIHLFVTIFLSGFAMFMGVPAITDVTMLAICPGQDECSLAIYLTGCQQAIIGLGAMIITPLIGNLSDEYGRKALLTLPMTVSIIPLVILAYSMETNFFYAYFVIRTLTAMVSEGSINCLALAYVADKIPDVNRASAFGILGGIASAAFVCGTLAARFLSTTSTFQVAAFMSILAAVYMRIFLKESLPNGDDIRQPILKGEQDVIRSDSDLENTRQVFKRIPSVGDLIFLTKNSVPFSQAALVSFFNSLAEGGLLASLLYFLKARFPLQQKPVC
;
A
#
# COMPACT_ATOMS: atom_id res chain seq x y z
N MET A 1 -26.06 5.43 -9.59
CA MET A 1 -24.89 6.36 -9.49
C MET A 1 -24.74 6.96 -8.09
N GLU A 2 -25.79 7.07 -7.28
CA GLU A 2 -25.74 7.66 -5.92
C GLU A 2 -24.72 6.96 -4.98
N ASN A 3 -24.60 5.64 -5.04
CA ASN A 3 -23.63 4.90 -4.19
C ASN A 3 -22.16 5.21 -4.49
N LEU A 4 -21.82 5.60 -5.74
CA LEU A 4 -20.44 5.96 -6.12
C LEU A 4 -20.02 7.31 -5.52
N THR A 5 -20.99 8.22 -5.32
CA THR A 5 -20.75 9.53 -4.71
C THR A 5 -20.24 9.38 -3.28
N SER A 6 -20.70 8.35 -2.56
CA SER A 6 -20.20 8.01 -1.23
C SER A 6 -18.74 7.53 -1.21
N LEU A 7 -18.18 7.11 -2.36
CA LEU A 7 -16.80 6.65 -2.49
C LEU A 7 -15.84 7.74 -2.96
N ILE A 8 -16.33 8.93 -3.32
CA ILE A 8 -15.49 10.03 -3.83
C ILE A 8 -14.34 10.36 -2.88
N HIS A 9 -14.60 10.41 -1.57
CA HIS A 9 -13.53 10.69 -0.60
C HIS A 9 -12.47 9.58 -0.53
N LEU A 10 -12.87 8.31 -0.69
CA LEU A 10 -11.91 7.21 -0.80
C LEU A 10 -11.08 7.35 -2.08
N PHE A 11 -11.74 7.60 -3.21
CA PHE A 11 -11.08 7.78 -4.50
C PHE A 11 -10.07 8.92 -4.51
N VAL A 12 -10.44 10.09 -3.98
CA VAL A 12 -9.53 11.23 -3.84
C VAL A 12 -8.37 10.87 -2.93
N THR A 13 -8.61 10.16 -1.82
CA THR A 13 -7.54 9.73 -0.91
C THR A 13 -6.55 8.79 -1.60
N ILE A 14 -7.06 7.76 -2.28
CA ILE A 14 -6.23 6.78 -2.98
C ILE A 14 -5.47 7.43 -4.13
N PHE A 15 -6.09 8.38 -4.84
CA PHE A 15 -5.40 9.17 -5.85
C PHE A 15 -4.24 9.98 -5.26
N LEU A 16 -4.47 10.75 -4.19
CA LEU A 16 -3.44 11.58 -3.56
C LEU A 16 -2.29 10.73 -2.98
N SER A 17 -2.65 9.63 -2.29
CA SER A 17 -1.67 8.69 -1.73
C SER A 17 -0.87 7.99 -2.83
N GLY A 18 -1.53 7.54 -3.90
CA GLY A 18 -0.89 6.91 -5.05
C GLY A 18 0.00 7.88 -5.80
N PHE A 19 -0.45 9.12 -5.99
CA PHE A 19 0.33 10.19 -6.64
C PHE A 19 1.64 10.41 -5.90
N ALA A 20 1.59 10.58 -4.57
CA ALA A 20 2.78 10.74 -3.74
C ALA A 20 3.74 9.54 -3.83
N MET A 21 3.20 8.31 -3.76
CA MET A 21 4.01 7.09 -3.81
C MET A 21 4.70 6.91 -5.16
N PHE A 22 3.97 7.08 -6.25
CA PHE A 22 4.49 6.87 -7.61
C PHE A 22 5.40 8.00 -8.11
N MET A 23 5.26 9.22 -7.56
CA MET A 23 6.18 10.31 -7.81
C MET A 23 7.59 10.00 -7.29
N GLY A 24 7.70 9.28 -6.17
CA GLY A 24 8.99 8.89 -5.59
C GLY A 24 9.72 7.78 -6.35
N VAL A 25 9.01 6.87 -7.03
CA VAL A 25 9.59 5.67 -7.67
C VAL A 25 10.77 5.96 -8.60
N PRO A 26 10.66 6.85 -9.61
CA PRO A 26 11.80 7.17 -10.48
C PRO A 26 12.91 7.95 -9.76
N ALA A 27 12.55 8.80 -8.79
CA ALA A 27 13.54 9.59 -8.05
C ALA A 27 14.40 8.72 -7.11
N ILE A 28 13.84 7.62 -6.58
CA ILE A 28 14.57 6.69 -5.69
C ILE A 28 15.72 6.01 -6.43
N THR A 29 15.57 5.67 -7.71
CA THR A 29 16.66 5.07 -8.48
C THR A 29 17.84 6.02 -8.62
N ASP A 30 17.56 7.31 -8.80
CA ASP A 30 18.61 8.34 -8.93
C ASP A 30 19.34 8.57 -7.60
N VAL A 31 18.60 8.64 -6.48
CA VAL A 31 19.18 8.74 -5.14
C VAL A 31 20.05 7.51 -4.81
N THR A 32 19.57 6.32 -5.17
CA THR A 32 20.29 5.06 -4.90
C THR A 32 21.59 4.99 -5.71
N MET A 33 21.58 5.39 -6.98
CA MET A 33 22.78 5.46 -7.81
C MET A 33 23.79 6.46 -7.25
N LEU A 34 23.34 7.67 -6.87
CA LEU A 34 24.19 8.71 -6.28
C LEU A 34 24.84 8.28 -4.96
N ALA A 35 24.10 7.56 -4.11
CA ALA A 35 24.57 7.16 -2.78
C ALA A 35 25.55 5.97 -2.81
N ILE A 36 25.34 5.00 -3.72
CA ILE A 36 26.08 3.73 -3.74
C ILE A 36 27.24 3.76 -4.74
N CYS A 37 27.07 4.42 -5.89
CA CYS A 37 28.04 4.43 -6.99
C CYS A 37 28.24 5.86 -7.53
N PRO A 38 28.89 6.75 -6.76
CA PRO A 38 29.10 8.13 -7.19
C PRO A 38 29.94 8.19 -8.47
N GLY A 39 29.40 8.79 -9.53
CA GLY A 39 30.12 9.04 -10.79
C GLY A 39 30.25 7.84 -11.74
N GLN A 40 29.52 6.75 -11.50
CA GLN A 40 29.44 5.61 -12.43
C GLN A 40 28.03 5.47 -13.02
N ASP A 41 27.95 5.32 -14.34
CA ASP A 41 26.68 5.12 -15.05
C ASP A 41 26.13 3.69 -14.87
N GLU A 42 26.99 2.73 -14.53
CA GLU A 42 26.65 1.32 -14.33
C GLU A 42 26.99 0.86 -12.91
N CYS A 43 25.97 0.45 -12.14
CA CYS A 43 26.11 -0.05 -10.77
C CYS A 43 25.23 -1.27 -10.57
N SER A 44 25.79 -2.46 -10.76
CA SER A 44 25.07 -3.72 -10.52
C SER A 44 24.64 -3.87 -9.05
N LEU A 45 25.44 -3.32 -8.12
CA LEU A 45 25.15 -3.36 -6.68
C LEU A 45 23.82 -2.67 -6.31
N ALA A 46 23.51 -1.53 -6.93
CA ALA A 46 22.25 -0.81 -6.71
C ALA A 46 21.03 -1.65 -7.13
N ILE A 47 21.17 -2.40 -8.23
CA ILE A 47 20.12 -3.30 -8.74
C ILE A 47 19.89 -4.45 -7.77
N TYR A 48 20.96 -5.10 -7.30
CA TYR A 48 20.84 -6.20 -6.33
C TYR A 48 20.25 -5.72 -5.00
N LEU A 49 20.69 -4.56 -4.50
CA LEU A 49 20.25 -4.04 -3.21
C LEU A 49 18.76 -3.65 -3.23
N THR A 50 18.32 -2.96 -4.29
CA THR A 50 16.89 -2.62 -4.46
C THR A 50 16.03 -3.86 -4.73
N GLY A 51 16.54 -4.84 -5.49
CA GLY A 51 15.87 -6.12 -5.71
C GLY A 51 15.69 -6.93 -4.42
N CYS A 52 16.76 -7.06 -3.61
CA CYS A 52 16.69 -7.69 -2.29
C CYS A 52 15.71 -6.97 -1.37
N GLN A 53 15.69 -5.63 -1.38
CA GLN A 53 14.73 -4.85 -0.61
C GLN A 53 13.30 -5.17 -0.99
N GLN A 54 12.98 -5.17 -2.29
CA GLN A 54 11.65 -5.50 -2.80
C GLN A 54 11.22 -6.93 -2.47
N ALA A 55 12.16 -7.89 -2.50
CA ALA A 55 11.89 -9.26 -2.09
C ALA A 55 11.51 -9.36 -0.59
N ILE A 56 12.25 -8.66 0.28
CA ILE A 56 11.95 -8.62 1.72
C ILE A 56 10.58 -7.95 1.97
N ILE A 57 10.32 -6.83 1.28
CA ILE A 57 9.04 -6.12 1.38
C ILE A 57 7.89 -7.03 0.94
N GLY A 58 8.01 -7.71 -0.21
CA GLY A 58 6.99 -8.61 -0.72
C GLY A 58 6.70 -9.79 0.21
N LEU A 59 7.75 -10.43 0.76
CA LEU A 59 7.60 -11.49 1.76
C LEU A 59 6.93 -10.98 3.04
N GLY A 60 7.27 -9.78 3.49
CA GLY A 60 6.62 -9.14 4.63
C GLY A 60 5.15 -8.83 4.36
N ALA A 61 4.85 -8.19 3.22
CA ALA A 61 3.50 -7.82 2.82
C ALA A 61 2.59 -9.06 2.64
N MET A 62 3.13 -10.19 2.19
CA MET A 62 2.39 -11.46 2.11
C MET A 62 1.81 -11.88 3.47
N ILE A 63 2.51 -11.63 4.57
CA ILE A 63 2.09 -12.00 5.93
C ILE A 63 1.26 -10.87 6.56
N ILE A 64 1.69 -9.62 6.38
CA ILE A 64 1.11 -8.45 7.06
C ILE A 64 -0.20 -8.00 6.42
N THR A 65 -0.34 -8.08 5.09
CA THR A 65 -1.58 -7.66 4.39
C THR A 65 -2.83 -8.42 4.88
N PRO A 66 -2.86 -9.77 4.95
CA PRO A 66 -4.03 -10.47 5.45
C PRO A 66 -4.29 -10.22 6.94
N LEU A 67 -3.23 -10.02 7.73
CA LEU A 67 -3.33 -9.67 9.14
C LEU A 67 -4.04 -8.31 9.33
N ILE A 68 -3.60 -7.29 8.59
CA ILE A 68 -4.20 -5.95 8.60
C ILE A 68 -5.62 -6.00 8.05
N GLY A 69 -5.88 -6.80 7.01
CA GLY A 69 -7.21 -7.02 6.47
C GLY A 69 -8.19 -7.51 7.54
N ASN A 70 -7.83 -8.56 8.27
CA ASN A 70 -8.66 -9.11 9.35
C ASN A 70 -8.85 -8.11 10.50
N LEU A 71 -7.78 -7.40 10.91
CA LEU A 71 -7.89 -6.36 11.93
C LEU A 71 -8.81 -5.21 11.49
N SER A 72 -8.88 -4.92 10.19
CA SER A 72 -9.75 -3.85 9.67
C SER A 72 -11.23 -4.17 9.74
N ASP A 73 -11.58 -5.46 9.73
CA ASP A 73 -12.96 -5.90 9.86
C ASP A 73 -13.49 -5.68 11.28
N GLU A 74 -12.61 -5.69 12.31
CA GLU A 74 -12.98 -5.52 13.73
C GLU A 74 -12.83 -4.07 14.23
N TYR A 75 -11.70 -3.43 13.94
CA TYR A 75 -11.39 -2.07 14.41
C TYR A 75 -11.89 -0.96 13.45
N GLY A 76 -12.37 -1.36 12.28
CA GLY A 76 -12.89 -0.45 11.27
C GLY A 76 -11.89 -0.13 10.16
N ARG A 77 -12.41 -0.08 8.93
CA ARG A 77 -11.60 0.06 7.72
C ARG A 77 -10.91 1.41 7.62
N LYS A 78 -11.52 2.51 8.06
CA LYS A 78 -10.88 3.84 7.98
C LYS A 78 -9.77 3.97 9.02
N ALA A 79 -10.01 3.47 10.24
CA ALA A 79 -8.99 3.43 11.28
C ALA A 79 -7.75 2.65 10.82
N LEU A 80 -7.95 1.44 10.27
CA LEU A 80 -6.82 0.62 9.80
C LEU A 80 -6.18 1.14 8.51
N LEU A 81 -6.91 1.84 7.64
CA LEU A 81 -6.32 2.49 6.45
C LEU A 81 -5.39 3.65 6.83
N THR A 82 -5.57 4.23 8.01
CA THR A 82 -4.76 5.37 8.48
C THR A 82 -3.33 4.94 8.81
N LEU A 83 -3.17 3.76 9.39
CA LEU A 83 -1.87 3.23 9.78
C LEU A 83 -0.89 3.13 8.59
N PRO A 84 -1.21 2.40 7.49
CA PRO A 84 -0.28 2.30 6.37
C PRO A 84 -0.06 3.62 5.65
N MET A 85 -1.04 4.54 5.63
CA MET A 85 -0.87 5.87 5.04
C MET A 85 0.02 6.79 5.88
N THR A 86 -0.05 6.71 7.21
CA THR A 86 0.80 7.53 8.08
C THR A 86 2.23 7.02 8.12
N VAL A 87 2.39 5.70 8.15
CA VAL A 87 3.69 5.04 8.17
C VAL A 87 4.45 5.25 6.85
N SER A 88 3.76 5.36 5.71
CA SER A 88 4.39 5.64 4.41
C SER A 88 4.90 7.09 4.23
N ILE A 89 4.49 8.03 5.09
CA ILE A 89 5.01 9.41 5.08
C ILE A 89 6.47 9.45 5.53
N ILE A 90 6.83 8.64 6.53
CA ILE A 90 8.14 8.66 7.18
C ILE A 90 9.30 8.52 6.17
N PRO A 91 9.34 7.49 5.30
CA PRO A 91 10.43 7.35 4.32
C PRO A 91 10.49 8.52 3.32
N LEU A 92 9.35 9.13 2.97
CA LEU A 92 9.32 10.31 2.08
C LEU A 92 9.93 11.54 2.76
N VAL A 93 9.62 11.76 4.05
CA VAL A 93 10.16 12.89 4.83
C VAL A 93 11.67 12.75 5.03
N ILE A 94 12.18 11.54 5.25
CA ILE A 94 13.63 11.30 5.38
C ILE A 94 14.37 11.79 4.13
N LEU A 95 13.89 11.42 2.94
CA LEU A 95 14.50 11.85 1.67
C LEU A 95 14.22 13.30 1.30
N ALA A 96 13.14 13.89 1.83
CA ALA A 96 12.87 15.32 1.68
C ALA A 96 13.82 16.19 2.51
N TYR A 97 14.34 15.66 3.63
CA TYR A 97 15.26 16.39 4.52
C TYR A 97 16.71 16.36 4.02
N SER A 98 17.25 15.17 3.76
CA SER A 98 18.63 15.02 3.27
C SER A 98 18.81 13.73 2.47
N MET A 99 19.65 13.82 1.44
CA MET A 99 20.00 12.71 0.53
C MET A 99 21.44 12.22 0.72
N GLU A 100 22.08 12.56 1.84
CA GLU A 100 23.41 12.05 2.17
C GLU A 100 23.40 10.54 2.41
N THR A 101 24.56 9.90 2.25
CA THR A 101 24.73 8.44 2.36
C THR A 101 24.23 7.87 3.69
N ASN A 102 24.40 8.58 4.81
CA ASN A 102 23.89 8.15 6.12
C ASN A 102 22.36 8.14 6.17
N PHE A 103 21.71 9.15 5.57
CA PHE A 103 20.25 9.23 5.48
C PHE A 103 19.70 8.19 4.49
N PHE A 104 20.46 7.81 3.47
CA PHE A 104 20.09 6.73 2.55
C PHE A 104 19.95 5.39 3.27
N TYR A 105 20.89 5.01 4.15
CA TYR A 105 20.77 3.76 4.92
C TYR A 105 19.60 3.79 5.91
N ALA A 106 19.38 4.93 6.58
CA ALA A 106 18.22 5.12 7.44
C ALA A 106 16.91 4.99 6.65
N TYR A 107 16.83 5.65 5.50
CA TYR A 107 15.73 5.52 4.55
C TYR A 107 15.53 4.06 4.12
N PHE A 108 16.60 3.34 3.79
CA PHE A 108 16.53 1.96 3.33
C PHE A 108 15.88 1.04 4.37
N VAL A 109 16.33 1.11 5.62
CA VAL A 109 15.78 0.31 6.72
C VAL A 109 14.33 0.71 7.01
N ILE A 110 14.07 2.01 7.19
CA ILE A 110 12.73 2.51 7.51
C ILE A 110 11.75 2.21 6.38
N ARG A 111 12.12 2.46 5.12
CA ARG A 111 11.32 2.09 3.95
C ARG A 111 10.98 0.62 3.96
N THR A 112 11.94 -0.26 4.24
CA THR A 112 11.68 -1.71 4.24
C THR A 112 10.59 -2.05 5.26
N LEU A 113 10.72 -1.59 6.51
CA LEU A 113 9.75 -1.84 7.57
C LEU A 113 8.38 -1.22 7.26
N THR A 114 8.37 0.03 6.81
CA THR A 114 7.14 0.77 6.51
C THR A 114 6.41 0.20 5.30
N ALA A 115 7.14 -0.17 4.24
CA ALA A 115 6.59 -0.77 3.03
C ALA A 115 6.02 -2.18 3.27
N MET A 116 6.63 -2.99 4.16
CA MET A 116 6.02 -4.29 4.55
C MET A 116 4.61 -4.13 5.12
N VAL A 117 4.33 -3.00 5.77
CA VAL A 117 3.04 -2.68 6.37
C VAL A 117 2.12 -1.97 5.37
N SER A 118 2.65 -1.03 4.60
CA SER A 118 1.83 -0.17 3.73
C SER A 118 1.54 -0.77 2.36
N GLU A 119 2.52 -1.45 1.77
CA GLU A 119 2.41 -2.05 0.45
C GLU A 119 1.46 -3.24 0.49
N GLY A 120 0.54 -3.31 -0.46
CA GLY A 120 -0.58 -4.28 -0.44
C GLY A 120 -1.73 -3.87 0.48
N SER A 121 -1.45 -3.47 1.73
CA SER A 121 -2.48 -3.11 2.73
C SER A 121 -3.39 -1.98 2.30
N ILE A 122 -2.85 -0.89 1.73
CA ILE A 122 -3.66 0.25 1.26
C ILE A 122 -4.69 -0.21 0.20
N ASN A 123 -4.25 -1.00 -0.78
CA ASN A 123 -5.12 -1.51 -1.83
C ASN A 123 -6.14 -2.52 -1.29
N CYS A 124 -5.70 -3.43 -0.43
CA CYS A 124 -6.56 -4.42 0.22
C CYS A 124 -7.70 -3.74 1.00
N LEU A 125 -7.37 -2.78 1.85
CA LEU A 125 -8.34 -2.04 2.67
C LEU A 125 -9.27 -1.16 1.83
N ALA A 126 -8.77 -0.55 0.76
CA ALA A 126 -9.58 0.23 -0.16
C ALA A 126 -10.60 -0.63 -0.90
N LEU A 127 -10.17 -1.79 -1.43
CA LEU A 127 -11.07 -2.76 -2.07
C LEU A 127 -12.13 -3.26 -1.09
N ALA A 128 -11.73 -3.56 0.14
CA ALA A 128 -12.65 -4.03 1.16
C ALA A 128 -13.65 -2.93 1.59
N TYR A 129 -13.22 -1.67 1.67
CA TYR A 129 -14.12 -0.53 1.90
C TYR A 129 -15.14 -0.35 0.77
N VAL A 130 -14.71 -0.50 -0.49
CA VAL A 130 -15.63 -0.48 -1.64
C VAL A 130 -16.62 -1.64 -1.56
N ALA A 131 -16.17 -2.84 -1.17
CA ALA A 131 -17.04 -4.01 -1.02
C ALA A 131 -18.13 -3.77 0.03
N ASP A 132 -17.82 -3.15 1.17
CA ASP A 132 -18.82 -2.86 2.21
C ASP A 132 -19.92 -1.90 1.76
N LYS A 133 -19.57 -0.87 0.98
CA LYS A 133 -20.49 0.21 0.60
C LYS A 133 -21.27 -0.05 -0.69
N ILE A 134 -20.80 -0.96 -1.54
CA ILE A 134 -21.36 -1.21 -2.87
C ILE A 134 -22.02 -2.60 -2.93
N PRO A 135 -23.27 -2.70 -3.44
CA PRO A 135 -23.94 -3.99 -3.61
C PRO A 135 -23.25 -4.84 -4.68
N ASP A 136 -23.31 -6.16 -4.54
CA ASP A 136 -22.58 -7.15 -5.36
C ASP A 136 -22.64 -6.89 -6.87
N VAL A 137 -23.83 -6.56 -7.38
CA VAL A 137 -24.07 -6.29 -8.81
C VAL A 137 -23.17 -5.18 -9.37
N ASN A 138 -22.83 -4.18 -8.55
CA ASN A 138 -22.05 -3.01 -8.95
C ASN A 138 -20.59 -3.05 -8.47
N ARG A 139 -20.18 -4.07 -7.71
CA ARG A 139 -18.81 -4.15 -7.14
C ARG A 139 -17.73 -4.22 -8.21
N ALA A 140 -17.96 -5.00 -9.27
CA ALA A 140 -16.99 -5.12 -10.37
C ALA A 140 -16.70 -3.76 -11.04
N SER A 141 -17.73 -2.95 -11.28
CA SER A 141 -17.56 -1.61 -11.84
C SER A 141 -16.83 -0.68 -10.86
N ALA A 142 -17.17 -0.72 -9.57
CA ALA A 142 -16.52 0.11 -8.56
C ALA A 142 -15.03 -0.26 -8.36
N PHE A 143 -14.69 -1.55 -8.39
CA PHE A 143 -13.30 -2.01 -8.39
C PHE A 143 -12.54 -1.57 -9.64
N GLY A 144 -13.19 -1.62 -10.81
CA GLY A 144 -12.61 -1.10 -12.06
C GLY A 144 -12.30 0.40 -11.98
N ILE A 145 -13.21 1.20 -11.41
CA ILE A 145 -13.00 2.65 -11.20
C ILE A 145 -11.85 2.89 -10.21
N LEU A 146 -11.80 2.15 -9.09
CA LEU A 146 -10.71 2.24 -8.13
C LEU A 146 -9.35 1.91 -8.77
N GLY A 147 -9.28 0.85 -9.58
CA GLY A 147 -8.10 0.49 -10.36
C GLY A 147 -7.71 1.59 -11.35
N GLY A 148 -8.68 2.15 -12.08
CA GLY A 148 -8.45 3.27 -13.00
C GLY A 148 -7.89 4.52 -12.30
N ILE A 149 -8.35 4.81 -11.07
CA ILE A 149 -7.81 5.91 -10.25
C ILE A 149 -6.36 5.62 -9.84
N ALA A 150 -6.05 4.38 -9.44
CA ALA A 150 -4.68 3.99 -9.11
C ALA A 150 -3.75 4.11 -10.33
N SER A 151 -4.20 3.70 -11.52
CA SER A 151 -3.47 3.88 -12.78
C SER A 151 -3.30 5.36 -13.15
N ALA A 152 -4.33 6.19 -12.95
CA ALA A 152 -4.23 7.63 -13.17
C ALA A 152 -3.22 8.27 -12.22
N ALA A 153 -3.21 7.87 -10.94
CA ALA A 153 -2.24 8.32 -9.96
C ALA A 153 -0.81 7.91 -10.34
N PHE A 154 -0.62 6.70 -10.87
CA PHE A 154 0.66 6.23 -11.40
C PHE A 154 1.18 7.12 -12.54
N VAL A 155 0.35 7.37 -13.56
CA VAL A 155 0.73 8.20 -14.71
C VAL A 155 1.00 9.64 -14.28
N CYS A 156 0.10 10.25 -13.50
CA CYS A 156 0.27 11.63 -13.04
C CYS A 156 1.49 11.79 -12.12
N GLY A 157 1.72 10.87 -11.18
CA GLY A 157 2.84 10.92 -10.25
C GLY A 157 4.18 10.77 -10.96
N THR A 158 4.33 9.74 -11.81
CA THR A 158 5.57 9.51 -12.56
C THR A 158 5.87 10.61 -13.57
N LEU A 159 4.85 11.17 -14.23
CA LEU A 159 5.02 12.29 -15.14
C LEU A 159 5.43 13.57 -14.41
N ALA A 160 4.79 13.87 -13.27
CA ALA A 160 5.14 15.03 -12.46
C ALA A 160 6.60 14.98 -11.98
N ALA A 161 7.09 13.80 -11.55
CA ALA A 161 8.46 13.61 -11.11
C ALA A 161 9.51 14.03 -12.17
N ARG A 162 9.17 13.96 -13.46
CA ARG A 162 10.08 14.35 -14.56
C ARG A 162 10.32 15.86 -14.66
N PHE A 163 9.39 16.68 -14.17
CA PHE A 163 9.48 18.14 -14.24
C PHE A 163 10.05 18.79 -12.98
N LEU A 164 10.31 18.00 -11.94
CA LEU A 164 10.84 18.48 -10.68
C LEU A 164 12.28 17.98 -10.49
N SER A 165 13.07 18.74 -9.72
CA SER A 165 14.34 18.22 -9.20
C SER A 165 14.08 17.05 -8.24
N THR A 166 15.11 16.23 -8.00
CA THR A 166 15.02 15.10 -7.07
C THR A 166 14.59 15.55 -5.67
N THR A 167 15.18 16.63 -5.14
CA THR A 167 14.84 17.18 -3.81
C THR A 167 13.40 17.70 -3.77
N SER A 168 12.99 18.50 -4.76
CA SER A 168 11.63 19.03 -4.82
C SER A 168 10.59 17.91 -5.00
N THR A 169 10.95 16.83 -5.70
CA THR A 169 10.09 15.66 -5.87
C THR A 169 9.72 15.03 -4.54
N PHE A 170 10.70 14.76 -3.65
CA PHE A 170 10.40 14.18 -2.34
C PHE A 170 9.67 15.14 -1.41
N GLN A 171 9.95 16.45 -1.50
CA GLN A 171 9.21 17.47 -0.75
C GLN A 171 7.72 17.50 -1.14
N VAL A 172 7.44 17.51 -2.44
CA VAL A 172 6.05 17.48 -2.97
C VAL A 172 5.40 16.14 -2.65
N ALA A 173 6.09 15.02 -2.81
CA ALA A 173 5.55 13.70 -2.46
C ALA A 173 5.21 13.60 -0.97
N ALA A 174 6.08 14.07 -0.07
CA ALA A 174 5.81 14.09 1.36
C ALA A 174 4.61 14.99 1.70
N PHE A 175 4.54 16.19 1.12
CA PHE A 175 3.41 17.11 1.30
C PHE A 175 2.09 16.47 0.84
N MET A 176 2.08 15.86 -0.35
CA MET A 176 0.90 15.21 -0.91
C MET A 176 0.48 13.97 -0.09
N SER A 177 1.43 13.21 0.46
CA SER A 177 1.17 12.07 1.33
C SER A 177 0.56 12.51 2.68
N ILE A 178 1.09 13.57 3.29
CA ILE A 178 0.50 14.18 4.49
C ILE A 178 -0.91 14.70 4.19
N LEU A 179 -1.09 15.40 3.07
CA LEU A 179 -2.39 15.90 2.64
C LEU A 179 -3.39 14.75 2.43
N ALA A 180 -2.98 13.64 1.83
CA ALA A 180 -3.81 12.45 1.66
C ALA A 180 -4.25 11.88 3.02
N ALA A 181 -3.32 11.72 3.96
CA ALA A 181 -3.62 11.20 5.30
C ALA A 181 -4.57 12.13 6.08
N VAL A 182 -4.34 13.44 6.03
CA VAL A 182 -5.20 14.46 6.68
C VAL A 182 -6.58 14.49 6.04
N TYR A 183 -6.64 14.53 4.70
CA TYR A 183 -7.90 14.52 3.95
C TYR A 183 -8.72 13.27 4.29
N MET A 184 -8.10 12.11 4.33
CA MET A 184 -8.77 10.86 4.69
C MET A 184 -9.33 10.91 6.11
N ARG A 185 -8.55 11.39 7.08
CA ARG A 185 -8.98 11.47 8.48
C ARG A 185 -10.19 12.38 8.67
N ILE A 186 -10.26 13.49 7.91
CA ILE A 186 -11.35 14.46 8.00
C ILE A 186 -12.59 14.01 7.23
N PHE A 187 -12.43 13.60 5.96
CA PHE A 187 -13.57 13.45 5.04
C PHE A 187 -14.06 12.01 4.86
N LEU A 188 -13.21 11.00 5.04
CA LEU A 188 -13.65 9.61 4.90
C LEU A 188 -14.54 9.26 6.09
N LYS A 189 -15.71 8.67 5.85
CA LYS A 189 -16.58 8.16 6.93
C LYS A 189 -16.15 6.74 7.31
N GLU A 190 -16.40 6.34 8.55
CA GLU A 190 -16.14 4.96 8.96
C GLU A 190 -17.05 4.02 8.15
N SER A 191 -16.51 2.86 7.74
CA SER A 191 -17.30 1.86 7.00
C SER A 191 -18.22 1.08 7.93
N LEU A 192 -17.84 0.93 9.20
CA LEU A 192 -18.54 0.09 10.17
C LEU A 192 -20.00 0.53 10.34
N PRO A 193 -20.93 -0.44 10.36
CA PRO A 193 -22.28 -0.14 10.75
C PRO A 193 -22.25 0.26 12.23
N ASN A 194 -22.78 1.43 12.55
CA ASN A 194 -23.25 1.68 13.90
C ASN A 194 -24.17 0.52 14.28
N GLY A 195 -23.73 -0.34 15.19
CA GLY A 195 -24.50 -1.04 16.23
C GLY A 195 -25.84 -1.74 15.96
N ASP A 196 -26.42 -1.76 14.75
CA ASP A 196 -27.83 -2.18 14.55
C ASP A 196 -28.06 -3.21 13.44
N ASP A 197 -27.03 -3.70 12.76
CA ASP A 197 -27.18 -4.84 11.84
C ASP A 197 -26.04 -5.84 12.03
N ILE A 198 -26.16 -6.61 13.12
CA ILE A 198 -25.39 -7.83 13.36
C ILE A 198 -25.74 -8.80 12.22
N ARG A 199 -24.99 -8.72 11.12
CA ARG A 199 -24.82 -9.88 10.25
C ARG A 199 -24.12 -10.95 11.07
N GLN A 200 -24.94 -11.82 11.63
CA GLN A 200 -24.55 -13.00 12.37
C GLN A 200 -23.45 -13.76 11.60
N PRO A 201 -22.26 -13.98 12.17
CA PRO A 201 -21.51 -15.17 11.85
C PRO A 201 -22.18 -16.31 12.63
N ILE A 202 -22.84 -17.16 11.87
CA ILE A 202 -23.14 -18.58 12.14
C ILE A 202 -22.39 -19.10 13.37
N LEU A 203 -23.08 -19.17 14.52
CA LEU A 203 -22.95 -20.14 15.63
C LEU A 203 -23.45 -19.48 16.94
N LYS A 204 -24.63 -19.93 17.37
CA LYS A 204 -25.32 -19.52 18.60
C LYS A 204 -24.76 -20.32 19.78
N GLY A 205 -24.56 -19.66 20.93
CA GLY A 205 -24.24 -20.29 22.21
C GLY A 205 -24.26 -19.29 23.36
N GLU A 206 -25.46 -19.10 23.91
CA GLU A 206 -25.86 -18.67 25.28
C GLU A 206 -24.95 -17.79 26.19
N GLN A 207 -25.56 -16.65 26.60
CA GLN A 207 -25.63 -16.03 27.95
C GLN A 207 -24.45 -15.28 28.64
N ASP A 208 -24.72 -13.96 28.77
CA ASP A 208 -24.80 -13.14 30.00
C ASP A 208 -23.57 -12.60 30.78
N VAL A 209 -23.51 -11.24 30.77
CA VAL A 209 -23.27 -10.28 31.89
C VAL A 209 -21.97 -10.37 32.69
N ILE A 210 -21.08 -9.38 32.53
CA ILE A 210 -20.71 -8.29 33.50
C ILE A 210 -19.56 -7.47 32.88
N ARG A 211 -19.71 -6.15 32.96
CA ARG A 211 -18.87 -5.12 32.34
C ARG A 211 -17.95 -4.51 33.41
N SER A 212 -16.66 -4.84 33.42
CA SER A 212 -15.54 -4.00 33.93
C SER A 212 -14.18 -4.74 34.02
N ASP A 213 -13.81 -5.52 32.99
CA ASP A 213 -12.43 -6.03 32.80
C ASP A 213 -12.04 -6.11 31.30
N SER A 214 -12.83 -5.41 30.44
CA SER A 214 -13.01 -5.75 29.04
C SER A 214 -11.88 -5.36 28.09
N ASP A 215 -10.91 -4.51 28.45
CA ASP A 215 -9.90 -4.08 27.48
C ASP A 215 -8.69 -5.04 27.40
N LEU A 216 -8.33 -5.69 28.52
CA LEU A 216 -7.22 -6.64 28.55
C LEU A 216 -7.62 -8.03 28.05
N GLU A 217 -8.82 -8.51 28.40
CA GLU A 217 -9.34 -9.77 27.88
C GLU A 217 -9.69 -9.69 26.39
N ASN A 218 -10.25 -8.56 25.93
CA ASN A 218 -10.57 -8.36 24.52
C ASN A 218 -9.30 -8.30 23.68
N THR A 219 -8.23 -7.64 24.14
CA THR A 219 -6.92 -7.67 23.45
C THR A 219 -6.34 -9.09 23.35
N ARG A 220 -6.55 -9.93 24.38
CA ARG A 220 -6.09 -11.34 24.40
C ARG A 220 -6.96 -12.27 23.55
N GLN A 221 -8.23 -11.96 23.40
CA GLN A 221 -9.18 -12.67 22.54
C GLN A 221 -9.01 -12.26 21.06
N VAL A 222 -8.67 -10.99 20.80
CA VAL A 222 -8.26 -10.45 19.48
C VAL A 222 -7.02 -11.17 18.97
N PHE A 223 -5.98 -11.37 19.79
CA PHE A 223 -4.78 -12.12 19.36
C PHE A 223 -5.08 -13.59 19.05
N LYS A 224 -6.16 -14.16 19.62
CA LYS A 224 -6.66 -15.51 19.29
C LYS A 224 -7.57 -15.56 18.06
N ARG A 225 -8.12 -14.43 17.62
CA ARG A 225 -9.04 -14.30 16.46
C ARG A 225 -8.35 -13.91 15.17
N ILE A 226 -7.09 -13.48 15.23
CA ILE A 226 -6.25 -13.32 14.05
C ILE A 226 -6.15 -14.69 13.38
N PRO A 227 -6.62 -14.88 12.12
CA PRO A 227 -6.43 -16.13 11.42
C PRO A 227 -4.93 -16.41 11.37
N SER A 228 -4.55 -17.55 11.91
CA SER A 228 -3.16 -17.97 11.91
C SER A 228 -2.69 -18.11 10.46
N VAL A 229 -1.39 -17.94 10.21
CA VAL A 229 -0.80 -18.29 8.90
C VAL A 229 -1.17 -19.72 8.52
N GLY A 230 -1.37 -20.61 9.51
CA GLY A 230 -1.91 -21.95 9.32
C GLY A 230 -3.35 -21.99 8.76
N ASP A 231 -4.23 -21.09 9.19
CA ASP A 231 -5.62 -21.01 8.71
C ASP A 231 -5.69 -20.49 7.27
N LEU A 232 -4.81 -19.54 6.92
CA LEU A 232 -4.63 -19.07 5.53
C LEU A 232 -4.14 -20.20 4.62
N ILE A 233 -3.14 -20.97 5.06
CA ILE A 233 -2.64 -22.14 4.33
C ILE A 233 -3.74 -23.21 4.20
N PHE A 234 -4.51 -23.44 5.26
CA PHE A 234 -5.64 -24.37 5.27
C PHE A 234 -6.73 -23.96 4.27
N LEU A 235 -7.15 -22.69 4.27
CA LEU A 235 -8.12 -22.16 3.31
C LEU A 235 -7.62 -22.27 1.87
N THR A 236 -6.34 -21.99 1.64
CA THR A 236 -5.71 -22.10 0.31
C THR A 236 -5.66 -23.55 -0.19
N LYS A 237 -5.49 -24.52 0.70
CA LYS A 237 -5.47 -25.95 0.35
C LYS A 237 -6.86 -26.55 0.17
N ASN A 238 -7.85 -26.08 0.92
CA ASN A 238 -9.17 -26.71 0.98
C ASN A 238 -10.23 -26.07 0.09
N SER A 239 -10.01 -24.85 -0.40
CA SER A 239 -10.94 -24.18 -1.32
C SER A 239 -10.34 -24.08 -2.72
N VAL A 240 -10.86 -24.91 -3.65
CA VAL A 240 -10.47 -24.90 -5.07
C VAL A 240 -10.60 -23.51 -5.73
N PRO A 241 -11.73 -22.78 -5.61
CA PRO A 241 -11.85 -21.47 -6.27
C PRO A 241 -10.89 -20.43 -5.67
N PHE A 242 -10.65 -20.49 -4.36
CA PHE A 242 -9.69 -19.59 -3.71
C PHE A 242 -8.25 -19.92 -4.11
N SER A 243 -7.91 -21.20 -4.19
CA SER A 243 -6.60 -21.69 -4.65
C SER A 243 -6.31 -21.27 -6.09
N GLN A 244 -7.29 -21.40 -6.99
CA GLN A 244 -7.17 -20.93 -8.37
C GLN A 244 -6.99 -19.41 -8.46
N ALA A 245 -7.76 -18.64 -7.70
CA ALA A 245 -7.62 -17.19 -7.66
C ALA A 245 -6.24 -16.75 -7.12
N ALA A 246 -5.73 -17.41 -6.09
CA ALA A 246 -4.40 -17.17 -5.54
C ALA A 246 -3.30 -17.49 -6.58
N LEU A 247 -3.42 -18.62 -7.29
CA LEU A 247 -2.46 -19.02 -8.32
C LEU A 247 -2.43 -18.01 -9.48
N VAL A 248 -3.60 -17.60 -9.97
CA VAL A 248 -3.70 -16.58 -11.04
C VAL A 248 -3.12 -15.25 -10.58
N SER A 249 -3.45 -14.81 -9.36
CA SER A 249 -2.94 -13.55 -8.81
C SER A 249 -1.42 -13.57 -8.62
N PHE A 250 -0.87 -14.72 -8.21
CA PHE A 250 0.57 -14.92 -8.07
C PHE A 250 1.29 -14.78 -9.41
N PHE A 251 0.87 -15.51 -10.44
CA PHE A 251 1.51 -15.45 -11.75
C PHE A 251 1.32 -14.09 -12.43
N ASN A 252 0.16 -13.45 -12.27
CA ASN A 252 -0.07 -12.11 -12.78
C ASN A 252 0.88 -11.10 -12.14
N SER A 253 1.00 -11.11 -10.80
CA SER A 253 1.89 -10.20 -10.06
C SER A 253 3.36 -10.45 -10.40
N LEU A 254 3.75 -11.72 -10.57
CA LEU A 254 5.11 -12.09 -10.98
C LEU A 254 5.44 -11.58 -12.38
N ALA A 255 4.51 -11.73 -13.33
CA ALA A 255 4.67 -11.25 -14.69
C ALA A 255 4.74 -9.71 -14.76
N GLU A 256 3.86 -9.01 -14.04
CA GLU A 256 3.81 -7.55 -13.99
C GLU A 256 5.09 -6.97 -13.37
N GLY A 257 5.54 -7.52 -12.22
CA GLY A 257 6.78 -7.09 -11.58
C GLY A 257 8.02 -7.32 -12.46
N GLY A 258 8.08 -8.47 -13.14
CA GLY A 258 9.15 -8.78 -14.09
C GLY A 258 9.16 -7.84 -15.30
N LEU A 259 7.98 -7.53 -15.85
CA LEU A 259 7.84 -6.62 -17.00
C LEU A 259 8.26 -5.20 -16.64
N LEU A 260 7.79 -4.66 -15.52
CA LEU A 260 8.12 -3.28 -15.11
C LEU A 260 9.61 -3.10 -14.84
N ALA A 261 10.23 -4.03 -14.11
CA ALA A 261 11.66 -3.97 -13.82
C ALA A 261 12.50 -4.10 -15.10
N SER A 262 12.24 -5.14 -15.91
CA SER A 262 13.00 -5.39 -17.14
C SER A 262 12.87 -4.27 -18.16
N LEU A 263 11.66 -3.70 -18.33
CA LEU A 263 11.42 -2.57 -19.23
C LEU A 263 12.20 -1.33 -18.79
N LEU A 264 12.21 -1.01 -17.50
CA LEU A 264 12.89 0.19 -17.00
C LEU A 264 14.42 0.11 -17.19
N TYR A 265 15.00 -1.07 -16.91
CA TYR A 265 16.43 -1.31 -17.19
C TYR A 265 16.74 -1.34 -18.69
N PHE A 266 15.91 -2.00 -19.50
CA PHE A 266 16.08 -2.03 -20.95
C PHE A 266 16.04 -0.62 -21.56
N LEU A 267 15.07 0.21 -21.15
CA LEU A 267 14.96 1.59 -21.60
C LEU A 267 16.19 2.41 -21.22
N LYS A 268 16.69 2.27 -19.98
CA LYS A 268 17.89 2.96 -19.50
C LYS A 268 19.16 2.54 -20.27
N ALA A 269 19.31 1.25 -20.57
CA ALA A 269 20.45 0.72 -21.30
C ALA A 269 20.42 1.06 -22.79
N ARG A 270 19.24 0.98 -23.42
CA ARG A 270 19.09 1.18 -24.88
C ARG A 270 19.01 2.65 -25.26
N PHE A 271 18.34 3.44 -24.44
CA PHE A 271 18.26 4.87 -24.58
C PHE A 271 19.01 5.43 -23.37
N PRO A 272 20.30 5.82 -23.51
CA PRO A 272 20.94 6.70 -22.55
C PRO A 272 20.18 8.04 -22.63
N LEU A 273 19.02 8.06 -21.98
CA LEU A 273 18.20 9.22 -21.77
C LEU A 273 19.09 10.14 -20.98
N GLN A 274 19.75 11.06 -21.67
CA GLN A 274 20.38 12.22 -21.05
C GLN A 274 19.30 12.86 -20.19
N GLN A 275 19.30 12.55 -18.90
CA GLN A 275 18.75 13.44 -17.90
C GLN A 275 19.64 14.68 -18.00
N LYS A 276 19.29 15.58 -18.93
CA LYS A 276 19.91 16.88 -18.98
C LYS A 276 19.74 17.47 -17.58
N PRO A 277 20.83 17.85 -16.89
CA PRO A 277 20.67 18.77 -15.78
C PRO A 277 19.99 19.99 -16.40
N VAL A 278 18.77 20.25 -15.98
CA VAL A 278 18.12 21.53 -16.28
C VAL A 278 19.01 22.57 -15.60
N CYS A 279 19.89 23.18 -16.39
CA CYS A 279 20.56 24.42 -16.05
C CYS A 279 19.54 25.55 -16.07
#